data_AF-A0A953BLL8-F1
#
_entry.id   AF-A0A953BLL8-F1
#
_cell.length_a   1.000
_cell.length_b   1.000
_cell.length_c   1.000
_cell.angle_alpha   90.00
_cell.angle_beta   90.00
_cell.angle_gamma   90.00
#
_symmetry.space_group_name_H-M   'P 1'
#
loop_
_entity.id
_entity.type
_entity.pdbx_description
1 polymer ?
#
loop_
_entity_poly.entity_id
_entity_poly.type
_entity_poly.pdbx_seq_one_letter_code
_entity_poly.pdbx_strand_id
1 'polypeptide(L)'
;MIARILFAAACLLLAPSSRAQSQSDILVQRVGSLRHDDLPEMLKLGVIRVLVSPSRTDFFVDQGQCLGFTHDLMTAYRDDLVKSLDDHDRKLTLVFVPVAFDDLIPALIEGKGDVIASNFTITPQRAEKVAFSDPYISDVHEVVVSGPRSPKIDSIDDLAGQELLLVEGSSYEAHAKALSARLVKEGEKPIRIHTPERPLETEDILELVSAGSIPFTACDRHIANLWAKVLPDLAVHEDIFLSSGNNIAFAVRPDSKQLLQSLNHFVADHKKGTLLGNILFKRYFENAKWCKDALKPVGRVRIDRLKADFRKYASMYDFDWLLMAAQGYQESQLDQDKRSSAGAIGIMQLLPSTGKQMDCGNIEIAANNIHAGIKYMSWLRENYFSDDDLAPGPRVDFTLAAYNAGPGRIRQLREKAKSAGLNPNLWFDNVEQIAMQEIGIETVRYVRNINKYYVAYSSMLALREEQDK
;
A
#
# COMPACT_ATOMS: atom_id res chain seq x y z
N MET A 1 78.61 -15.32 26.00
CA MET A 1 77.53 -15.08 26.98
C MET A 1 76.75 -13.86 26.52
N ILE A 2 75.52 -14.06 26.01
CA ILE A 2 74.33 -13.17 26.01
C ILE A 2 74.52 -11.71 25.51
N ALA A 3 73.74 -11.11 24.62
CA ALA A 3 72.80 -11.46 23.56
C ALA A 3 72.55 -10.13 22.82
N ARG A 4 72.50 -10.16 21.50
CA ARG A 4 72.15 -9.03 20.62
C ARG A 4 70.64 -8.76 20.74
N ILE A 5 70.23 -7.51 20.97
CA ILE A 5 68.82 -7.09 20.81
C ILE A 5 68.66 -6.46 19.43
N LEU A 6 68.00 -7.21 18.55
CA LEU A 6 67.41 -6.76 17.29
C LEU A 6 66.09 -6.06 17.60
N PHE A 7 65.92 -4.81 17.16
CA PHE A 7 64.62 -4.16 17.05
C PHE A 7 63.94 -4.69 15.78
N ALA A 8 63.05 -5.67 15.94
CA ALA A 8 62.20 -6.16 14.86
C ALA A 8 60.97 -5.25 14.74
N ALA A 9 60.74 -4.72 13.54
CA ALA A 9 59.50 -4.05 13.15
C ALA A 9 58.35 -5.08 13.19
N ALA A 10 57.41 -4.90 14.11
CA ALA A 10 56.16 -5.63 14.12
C ALA A 10 55.18 -4.92 13.18
N CYS A 11 55.08 -5.40 11.94
CA CYS A 11 53.90 -5.19 11.11
C CYS A 11 52.72 -5.90 11.79
N LEU A 12 51.87 -5.15 12.50
CA LEU A 12 50.52 -5.60 12.81
C LEU A 12 49.73 -5.60 11.50
N LEU A 13 49.65 -6.76 10.85
CA LEU A 13 48.53 -7.10 10.00
C LEU A 13 47.29 -7.16 10.88
N LEU A 14 46.53 -6.06 10.92
CA LEU A 14 45.17 -6.05 11.41
C LEU A 14 44.36 -6.97 10.49
N ALA A 15 44.16 -8.22 10.91
CA ALA A 15 43.10 -9.04 10.36
C ALA A 15 41.78 -8.27 10.53
N PRO A 16 40.91 -8.19 9.51
CA PRO A 16 39.60 -7.60 9.69
C PRO A 16 38.89 -8.43 10.76
N SER A 17 38.62 -7.78 11.90
CA SER A 17 37.80 -8.33 12.95
C SER A 17 36.42 -8.61 12.36
N SER A 18 36.12 -9.90 12.14
CA SER A 18 34.78 -10.35 11.79
C SER A 18 33.84 -9.97 12.93
N ARG A 19 33.17 -8.83 12.80
CA ARG A 19 32.12 -8.40 13.71
C ARG A 19 31.06 -9.51 13.69
N ALA A 20 30.85 -10.16 14.83
CA ALA A 20 29.80 -11.17 14.95
C ALA A 20 28.47 -10.54 14.51
N GLN A 21 27.92 -11.03 13.42
CA GLN A 21 26.68 -10.54 12.82
C GLN A 21 25.55 -10.73 13.84
N SER A 22 24.77 -9.68 14.12
CA SER A 22 23.73 -9.77 15.15
C SER A 22 22.62 -10.74 14.71
N GLN A 23 21.88 -11.33 15.65
CA GLN A 23 20.78 -12.23 15.34
C GLN A 23 19.69 -11.54 14.48
N SER A 24 19.51 -10.23 14.65
CA SER A 24 18.66 -9.40 13.78
C SER A 24 19.21 -9.26 12.36
N ASP A 25 20.53 -9.07 12.19
CA ASP A 25 21.14 -8.97 10.85
C ASP A 25 21.01 -10.29 10.07
N ILE A 26 21.10 -11.43 10.77
CA ILE A 26 20.90 -12.76 10.17
C ILE A 26 19.43 -12.96 9.77
N LEU A 27 18.47 -12.49 10.57
CA LEU A 27 17.05 -12.58 10.24
C LEU A 27 16.72 -11.70 9.02
N VAL A 28 17.22 -10.46 9.00
CA VAL A 28 17.06 -9.52 7.87
C VAL A 28 17.67 -10.09 6.60
N GLN A 29 18.85 -10.71 6.66
CA GLN A 29 19.47 -11.35 5.51
C GLN A 29 18.72 -12.60 5.03
N ARG A 30 18.16 -13.41 5.95
CA ARG A 30 17.34 -14.60 5.62
C ARG A 30 15.98 -14.25 5.03
N VAL A 31 15.45 -13.07 5.37
CA VAL A 31 14.17 -12.54 4.87
C VAL A 31 14.35 -11.82 3.54
N GLY A 32 15.38 -10.98 3.41
CA GLY A 32 15.62 -10.14 2.22
C GLY A 32 16.36 -10.84 1.08
N SER A 33 16.82 -12.08 1.25
CA SER A 33 17.43 -12.85 0.15
C SER A 33 16.37 -13.39 -0.79
N LEU A 34 16.62 -13.32 -2.11
CA LEU A 34 15.82 -14.03 -3.10
C LEU A 34 16.01 -15.54 -2.92
N ARG A 35 14.91 -16.28 -2.81
CA ARG A 35 14.92 -17.74 -2.67
C ARG A 35 13.74 -18.37 -3.37
N HIS A 36 13.98 -19.57 -3.91
CA HIS A 36 13.00 -20.36 -4.68
C HIS A 36 12.72 -21.71 -4.04
N ASP A 37 12.91 -21.78 -2.72
CA ASP A 37 12.78 -23.01 -1.95
C ASP A 37 11.35 -23.57 -1.97
N ASP A 38 11.20 -24.84 -1.57
CA ASP A 38 9.91 -25.47 -1.23
C ASP A 38 9.85 -25.74 0.29
N LEU A 39 8.70 -26.21 0.78
CA LEU A 39 8.37 -26.33 2.21
C LEU A 39 9.47 -27.00 3.08
N PRO A 40 10.13 -28.11 2.69
CA PRO A 40 11.15 -28.72 3.54
C PRO A 40 12.31 -27.81 3.90
N GLU A 41 12.76 -26.98 2.96
CA GLU A 41 13.86 -26.06 3.20
C GLU A 41 13.38 -24.84 4.00
N MET A 42 12.15 -24.36 3.76
CA MET A 42 11.52 -23.33 4.59
C MET A 42 11.42 -23.78 6.06
N LEU A 43 11.08 -25.06 6.30
CA LEU A 43 11.03 -25.65 7.64
C LEU A 43 12.41 -25.76 8.29
N LYS A 44 13.48 -26.06 7.53
CA LYS A 44 14.86 -26.02 8.04
C LYS A 44 15.29 -24.62 8.42
N LEU A 45 14.91 -23.62 7.62
CA LEU A 45 15.21 -22.20 7.86
C LEU A 45 14.36 -21.62 8.99
N GLY A 46 13.21 -22.23 9.28
CA GLY A 46 12.23 -21.78 10.27
C GLY A 46 11.45 -20.54 9.83
N VAL A 47 11.37 -20.26 8.52
CA VAL A 47 10.74 -19.05 7.98
C VAL A 47 9.96 -19.34 6.70
N ILE A 48 8.70 -18.88 6.66
CA ILE A 48 7.89 -18.78 5.44
C ILE A 48 7.60 -17.29 5.19
N ARG A 49 7.87 -16.82 3.97
CA ARG A 49 7.62 -15.42 3.57
C ARG A 49 6.30 -15.32 2.83
N VAL A 50 5.39 -14.49 3.35
CA VAL A 50 4.03 -14.31 2.84
C VAL A 50 3.96 -12.98 2.11
N LEU A 51 3.79 -13.00 0.79
CA LEU A 51 3.55 -11.80 0.00
C LEU A 51 2.13 -11.31 0.25
N VAL A 52 2.03 -10.04 0.64
CA VAL A 52 0.77 -9.38 1.00
C VAL A 52 0.65 -8.02 0.30
N SER A 53 -0.55 -7.66 -0.16
CA SER A 53 -0.89 -6.28 -0.54
C SER A 53 -1.47 -5.56 0.67
N PRO A 54 -0.80 -4.53 1.22
CA PRO A 54 -1.30 -3.84 2.42
C PRO A 54 -2.58 -3.06 2.12
N SER A 55 -3.71 -3.53 2.66
CA SER A 55 -5.02 -2.90 2.54
C SER A 55 -5.53 -2.42 3.91
N ARG A 56 -6.85 -2.29 4.10
CA ARG A 56 -7.45 -1.92 5.40
C ARG A 56 -8.34 -3.01 5.97
N THR A 57 -8.47 -4.13 5.26
CA THR A 57 -9.33 -5.25 5.65
C THR A 57 -8.58 -6.58 5.64
N ASP A 58 -7.80 -6.83 4.59
CA ASP A 58 -7.16 -8.12 4.36
C ASP A 58 -5.81 -8.26 5.08
N PHE A 59 -4.91 -7.28 4.93
CA PHE A 59 -3.66 -7.22 5.69
C PHE A 59 -3.27 -5.76 5.97
N PHE A 60 -3.01 -5.42 7.23
CA PHE A 60 -2.59 -4.09 7.63
C PHE A 60 -1.73 -4.12 8.90
N VAL A 61 -1.00 -3.02 9.14
CA VAL A 61 -0.24 -2.84 10.38
C VAL A 61 -0.86 -1.73 11.21
N ASP A 62 -1.12 -2.00 12.49
CA ASP A 62 -1.55 -1.01 13.47
C ASP A 62 -0.68 -1.07 14.72
N GLN A 63 -0.14 0.08 15.14
CA GLN A 63 0.77 0.19 16.30
C GLN A 63 1.93 -0.83 16.30
N GLY A 64 2.44 -1.18 15.11
CA GLY A 64 3.52 -2.16 14.94
C GLY A 64 3.08 -3.62 14.96
N GLN A 65 1.78 -3.91 15.09
CA GLN A 65 1.21 -5.25 15.00
C GLN A 65 0.59 -5.49 13.63
N CYS A 66 0.90 -6.64 13.02
CA CYS A 66 0.20 -7.09 11.82
C CYS A 66 -1.19 -7.59 12.20
N LEU A 67 -2.19 -7.19 11.42
CA LEU A 67 -3.60 -7.50 11.60
C LEU A 67 -4.22 -7.74 10.21
N GLY A 68 -5.44 -8.28 10.18
CA GLY A 68 -6.18 -8.52 8.94
C GLY A 68 -6.60 -9.98 8.79
N PHE A 69 -7.51 -10.22 7.85
CA PHE A 69 -8.00 -11.57 7.55
C PHE A 69 -6.84 -12.50 7.17
N THR A 70 -5.98 -12.06 6.25
CA THR A 70 -4.81 -12.81 5.80
C THR A 70 -3.83 -13.07 6.94
N HIS A 71 -3.58 -12.09 7.81
CA HIS A 71 -2.68 -12.27 8.95
C HIS A 71 -3.16 -13.41 9.86
N ASP A 72 -4.43 -13.36 10.28
CA ASP A 72 -5.00 -14.35 11.20
C ASP A 72 -5.13 -15.73 10.54
N LEU A 73 -5.50 -15.78 9.26
CA LEU A 73 -5.61 -17.03 8.51
C LEU A 73 -4.24 -17.70 8.32
N MET A 74 -3.21 -16.94 7.95
CA MET A 74 -1.86 -17.47 7.80
C MET A 74 -1.25 -17.86 9.15
N THR A 75 -1.53 -17.11 10.22
CA THR A 75 -1.15 -17.50 11.58
C THR A 75 -1.75 -18.85 11.97
N ALA A 76 -3.03 -19.08 11.66
CA ALA A 76 -3.67 -20.37 11.86
C ALA A 76 -3.03 -21.48 10.99
N TYR A 77 -2.66 -21.18 9.74
CA TYR A 77 -1.92 -22.11 8.88
C TYR A 77 -0.58 -22.53 9.49
N ARG A 78 0.19 -21.58 10.01
CA ARG A 78 1.47 -21.87 10.70
C ARG A 78 1.23 -22.83 11.87
N ASP A 79 0.23 -22.56 12.71
CA ASP A 79 -0.04 -23.34 13.90
C ASP A 79 -0.52 -24.77 13.55
N ASP A 80 -1.36 -24.90 12.52
CA ASP A 80 -1.81 -26.18 11.98
C ASP A 80 -0.64 -26.98 11.39
N LEU A 81 0.22 -26.33 10.60
CA LEU A 81 1.42 -26.93 10.03
C LEU A 81 2.39 -27.43 11.12
N VAL A 82 2.71 -26.61 12.12
CA VAL A 82 3.59 -27.02 13.23
C VAL A 82 3.00 -28.20 13.99
N LYS A 83 1.68 -28.19 14.23
CA LYS A 83 0.98 -29.32 14.86
C LYS A 83 1.05 -30.59 14.01
N SER A 84 0.91 -30.48 12.69
CA SER A 84 0.95 -31.63 11.76
C SER A 84 2.32 -32.32 11.70
N LEU A 85 3.39 -31.59 12.07
CA LEU A 85 4.76 -32.09 12.07
C LEU A 85 5.14 -32.86 13.35
N ASP A 86 4.24 -32.93 14.35
CA ASP A 86 4.49 -33.53 15.68
C ASP A 86 5.74 -32.96 16.39
N ASP A 87 6.12 -31.72 16.03
CA ASP A 87 7.30 -31.01 16.51
C ASP A 87 6.85 -29.70 17.15
N HIS A 88 6.21 -29.82 18.33
CA HIS A 88 5.57 -28.70 19.02
C HIS A 88 6.55 -27.60 19.47
N ASP A 89 7.85 -27.91 19.56
CA ASP A 89 8.89 -26.94 19.92
C ASP A 89 9.48 -26.21 18.70
N ARG A 90 9.09 -26.60 17.47
CA ARG A 90 9.59 -25.97 16.24
C ARG A 90 9.14 -24.52 16.16
N LYS A 91 10.12 -23.63 16.14
CA LYS A 91 9.93 -22.21 15.86
C LYS A 91 9.82 -22.00 14.35
N LEU A 92 8.59 -21.92 13.86
CA LEU A 92 8.27 -21.45 12.51
C LEU A 92 7.79 -19.99 12.58
N THR A 93 8.42 -19.11 11.82
CA THR A 93 8.06 -17.69 11.76
C THR A 93 7.46 -17.35 10.41
N LEU A 94 6.34 -16.64 10.41
CA LEU A 94 5.81 -16.02 9.21
C LEU A 94 6.38 -14.62 9.08
N VAL A 95 6.86 -14.29 7.89
CA VAL A 95 7.34 -12.95 7.58
C VAL A 95 6.48 -12.40 6.45
N PHE A 96 5.69 -11.37 6.76
CA PHE A 96 4.84 -10.71 5.80
C PHE A 96 5.68 -9.71 5.00
N VAL A 97 5.69 -9.86 3.68
CA VAL A 97 6.45 -9.06 2.74
C VAL A 97 5.46 -8.23 1.93
N PRO A 98 5.29 -6.94 2.28
CA PRO A 98 4.33 -6.07 1.62
C PRO A 98 4.81 -5.65 0.24
N VAL A 99 3.98 -5.83 -0.78
CA VAL A 99 4.22 -5.39 -2.17
C VAL A 99 2.92 -4.87 -2.78
N ALA A 100 3.00 -4.09 -3.85
CA ALA A 100 1.86 -3.69 -4.64
C ALA A 100 1.16 -4.91 -5.23
N PHE A 101 -0.14 -4.77 -5.47
CA PHE A 101 -0.99 -5.89 -5.87
C PHE A 101 -0.58 -6.51 -7.22
N ASP A 102 -0.20 -5.68 -8.19
CA ASP A 102 0.30 -6.09 -9.50
C ASP A 102 1.70 -6.73 -9.44
N ASP A 103 2.48 -6.41 -8.41
CA ASP A 103 3.81 -6.96 -8.14
C ASP A 103 3.79 -8.32 -7.42
N LEU A 104 2.63 -8.80 -6.95
CA LEU A 104 2.53 -10.08 -6.22
C LEU A 104 3.10 -11.26 -7.02
N ILE A 105 2.73 -11.42 -8.29
CA ILE A 105 3.24 -12.51 -9.14
C ILE A 105 4.73 -12.29 -9.48
N PRO A 106 5.17 -11.12 -9.98
CA PRO A 106 6.59 -10.84 -10.19
C PRO A 106 7.45 -11.15 -8.96
N ALA A 107 7.05 -10.68 -7.78
CA ALA A 107 7.78 -10.91 -6.52
C ALA A 107 7.86 -12.39 -6.14
N LEU A 108 6.78 -13.16 -6.35
CA LEU A 108 6.75 -14.59 -6.10
C LEU A 108 7.72 -15.36 -7.01
N ILE A 109 7.74 -15.01 -8.30
CA ILE A 109 8.61 -15.63 -9.32
C ILE A 109 10.07 -15.24 -9.11
N GLU A 110 10.34 -13.98 -8.74
CA GLU A 110 11.69 -13.51 -8.39
C GLU A 110 12.23 -14.16 -7.10
N GLY A 111 11.35 -14.73 -6.27
CA GLY A 111 11.72 -15.39 -5.03
C GLY A 111 11.80 -14.44 -3.83
N LYS A 112 11.15 -13.28 -3.90
CA LYS A 112 11.01 -12.33 -2.77
C LYS A 112 10.12 -12.86 -1.65
N GLY A 113 9.18 -13.74 -1.99
CA GLY A 113 8.34 -14.46 -1.03
C GLY A 113 8.02 -15.87 -1.49
N ASP A 114 7.30 -16.62 -0.66
CA ASP A 114 7.06 -18.06 -0.82
C ASP A 114 5.59 -18.37 -1.16
N VAL A 115 4.66 -17.54 -0.66
CA VAL A 115 3.21 -17.67 -0.88
C VAL A 115 2.58 -16.29 -1.02
N ILE A 116 1.67 -16.12 -1.98
CA ILE A 116 0.78 -14.97 -2.09
C ILE A 116 -0.48 -15.24 -1.27
N ALA A 117 -0.79 -14.33 -0.35
CA ALA A 117 -2.02 -14.31 0.41
C ALA A 117 -2.54 -12.86 0.44
N SER A 118 -3.44 -12.49 -0.48
CA SER A 118 -3.88 -11.10 -0.66
C SER A 118 -5.26 -11.03 -1.31
N ASN A 119 -6.24 -11.74 -0.74
CA ASN A 119 -7.57 -11.89 -1.34
C ASN A 119 -7.50 -12.21 -2.86
N PHE A 120 -6.59 -13.12 -3.24
CA PHE A 120 -6.09 -13.24 -4.61
C PHE A 120 -7.01 -14.14 -5.47
N THR A 121 -7.84 -13.51 -6.30
CA THR A 121 -8.76 -14.19 -7.21
C THR A 121 -8.04 -15.09 -8.22
N ILE A 122 -8.50 -16.33 -8.37
CA ILE A 122 -8.05 -17.24 -9.41
C ILE A 122 -8.57 -16.73 -10.76
N THR A 123 -7.66 -16.49 -11.70
CA THR A 123 -8.01 -16.20 -13.11
C THR A 123 -7.21 -17.11 -14.04
N PRO A 124 -7.70 -17.38 -15.27
CA PRO A 124 -6.95 -18.19 -16.24
C PRO A 124 -5.55 -17.65 -16.50
N GLN A 125 -5.41 -16.33 -16.65
CA GLN A 125 -4.13 -15.67 -16.94
C GLN A 125 -3.14 -15.78 -15.77
N ARG A 126 -3.62 -15.81 -14.52
CA ARG A 126 -2.77 -16.02 -13.34
C ARG A 126 -2.36 -17.50 -13.22
N ALA A 127 -3.29 -18.42 -13.50
CA ALA A 127 -3.04 -19.87 -13.42
C ALA A 127 -1.99 -20.37 -14.42
N GLU A 128 -1.74 -19.62 -15.50
CA GLU A 128 -0.61 -19.87 -16.40
C GLU A 128 0.76 -19.58 -15.77
N LYS A 129 0.82 -18.72 -14.75
CA LYS A 129 2.06 -18.20 -14.14
C LYS A 129 2.35 -18.80 -12.77
N VAL A 130 1.32 -19.10 -11.99
CA VAL A 130 1.43 -19.57 -10.59
C VAL A 130 0.53 -20.77 -10.35
N ALA A 131 0.83 -21.55 -9.32
CA ALA A 131 -0.04 -22.63 -8.86
C ALA A 131 -0.92 -22.14 -7.71
N PHE A 132 -2.23 -22.32 -7.84
CA PHE A 132 -3.20 -21.96 -6.82
C PHE A 132 -3.52 -23.13 -5.90
N SER A 133 -3.72 -22.83 -4.61
CA SER A 133 -4.33 -23.75 -3.66
C SER A 133 -5.80 -24.00 -4.00
N ASP A 134 -6.41 -24.97 -3.31
CA ASP A 134 -7.86 -25.01 -3.19
C ASP A 134 -8.38 -23.66 -2.65
N PRO A 135 -9.58 -23.22 -3.06
CA PRO A 135 -10.09 -21.92 -2.66
C PRO A 135 -10.48 -21.88 -1.19
N TYR A 136 -10.01 -20.84 -0.50
CA TYR A 136 -10.37 -20.57 0.89
C TYR A 136 -11.59 -19.64 1.00
N ILE A 137 -11.96 -18.94 -0.09
CA ILE A 137 -13.27 -18.29 -0.27
C ILE A 137 -13.77 -18.65 -1.67
N SER A 138 -14.99 -19.14 -1.75
CA SER A 138 -15.67 -19.48 -3.02
C SER A 138 -16.93 -18.65 -3.21
N ASP A 139 -17.43 -18.65 -4.44
CA ASP A 139 -18.66 -17.95 -4.84
C ASP A 139 -18.58 -16.44 -4.56
N VAL A 140 -17.48 -15.83 -4.99
CA VAL A 140 -17.24 -14.40 -4.88
C VAL A 140 -17.78 -13.69 -6.11
N HIS A 141 -18.56 -12.63 -5.86
CA HIS A 141 -19.09 -11.75 -6.90
C HIS A 141 -18.38 -10.41 -6.85
N GLU A 142 -17.96 -9.93 -8.02
CA GLU A 142 -17.38 -8.60 -8.20
C GLU A 142 -18.51 -7.66 -8.59
N VAL A 143 -18.94 -6.81 -7.66
CA VAL A 143 -20.07 -5.88 -7.83
C VAL A 143 -19.60 -4.52 -8.28
N VAL A 144 -20.42 -3.84 -9.07
CA VAL A 144 -20.22 -2.43 -9.37
C VAL A 144 -20.62 -1.60 -8.14
N VAL A 145 -19.83 -0.58 -7.84
CA VAL A 145 -20.10 0.38 -6.76
C VAL A 145 -20.06 1.79 -7.35
N SER A 146 -21.07 2.60 -7.02
CA SER A 146 -21.18 3.98 -7.53
C SER A 146 -21.21 5.01 -6.41
N GLY A 147 -20.69 6.20 -6.72
CA GLY A 147 -20.73 7.37 -5.83
C GLY A 147 -22.00 8.21 -5.99
N PRO A 148 -22.20 9.24 -5.15
CA PRO A 148 -23.43 10.03 -5.09
C PRO A 148 -23.73 10.88 -6.34
N ARG A 149 -22.75 11.06 -7.23
CA ARG A 149 -22.86 11.86 -8.47
C ARG A 149 -22.84 11.01 -9.74
N SER A 150 -22.93 9.70 -9.60
CA SER A 150 -22.79 8.78 -10.73
C SER A 150 -24.09 8.72 -11.54
N PRO A 151 -24.00 8.55 -12.86
CA PRO A 151 -25.16 8.19 -13.66
C PRO A 151 -25.86 6.94 -13.10
N LYS A 152 -27.17 6.86 -13.27
CA LYS A 152 -27.91 5.63 -12.94
C LYS A 152 -27.51 4.53 -13.92
N ILE A 153 -27.28 3.33 -13.40
CA ILE A 153 -27.09 2.10 -14.17
C ILE A 153 -28.15 1.09 -13.75
N ASP A 154 -28.69 0.35 -14.70
CA ASP A 154 -29.68 -0.71 -14.49
C ASP A 154 -29.12 -2.09 -14.90
N SER A 155 -28.04 -2.11 -15.69
CA SER A 155 -27.33 -3.31 -16.15
C SER A 155 -25.83 -3.07 -16.24
N ILE A 156 -25.07 -4.15 -16.46
CA ILE A 156 -23.61 -4.06 -16.63
C ILE A 156 -23.20 -3.32 -17.92
N ASP A 157 -24.06 -3.36 -18.94
CA ASP A 157 -23.81 -2.71 -20.24
C ASP A 157 -23.90 -1.18 -20.15
N ASP A 158 -24.60 -0.65 -19.13
CA ASP A 158 -24.68 0.80 -18.87
C ASP A 158 -23.34 1.40 -18.42
N LEU A 159 -22.31 0.58 -18.19
CA LEU A 159 -20.94 1.03 -18.03
C LEU A 159 -20.29 1.49 -19.34
N ALA A 160 -20.91 1.26 -20.49
CA ALA A 160 -20.42 1.74 -21.78
C ALA A 160 -20.18 3.27 -21.75
N GLY A 161 -18.94 3.67 -22.03
CA GLY A 161 -18.53 5.08 -21.98
C GLY A 161 -18.47 5.69 -20.57
N GLN A 162 -18.65 4.92 -19.50
CA GLN A 162 -18.45 5.35 -18.13
C GLN A 162 -16.97 5.24 -17.71
N GLU A 163 -16.65 5.90 -16.60
CA GLU A 163 -15.32 5.92 -16.01
C GLU A 163 -15.27 5.01 -14.78
N LEU A 164 -14.25 4.13 -14.72
CA LEU A 164 -13.98 3.26 -13.59
C LEU A 164 -12.54 3.47 -13.12
N LEU A 165 -12.36 3.66 -11.81
CA LEU A 165 -11.04 3.55 -11.17
C LEU A 165 -10.93 2.18 -10.52
N LEU A 166 -9.88 1.42 -10.86
CA LEU A 166 -9.64 0.06 -10.38
C LEU A 166 -8.19 -0.09 -9.89
N VAL A 167 -7.97 -1.02 -8.98
CA VAL A 167 -6.61 -1.40 -8.54
C VAL A 167 -5.88 -2.05 -9.71
N GLU A 168 -4.65 -1.61 -9.97
CA GLU A 168 -3.81 -2.17 -11.03
C GLU A 168 -3.50 -3.64 -10.78
N GLY A 169 -3.58 -4.47 -11.83
CA GLY A 169 -3.32 -5.91 -11.74
C GLY A 169 -4.43 -6.72 -11.06
N SER A 170 -5.51 -6.08 -10.58
CA SER A 170 -6.67 -6.76 -9.97
C SER A 170 -7.45 -7.61 -10.97
N SER A 171 -8.25 -8.57 -10.46
CA SER A 171 -9.20 -9.29 -11.32
C SER A 171 -10.27 -8.34 -11.86
N TYR A 172 -10.62 -7.31 -11.09
CA TYR A 172 -11.58 -6.27 -11.47
C TYR A 172 -11.14 -5.56 -12.76
N GLU A 173 -9.87 -5.18 -12.84
CA GLU A 173 -9.30 -4.53 -14.03
C GLU A 173 -9.38 -5.46 -15.25
N ALA A 174 -9.02 -6.74 -15.08
CA ALA A 174 -9.05 -7.71 -16.17
C ALA A 174 -10.50 -7.97 -16.67
N HIS A 175 -11.46 -8.14 -15.76
CA HIS A 175 -12.87 -8.33 -16.11
C HIS A 175 -13.48 -7.08 -16.73
N ALA A 176 -13.17 -5.88 -16.22
CA ALA A 176 -13.60 -4.63 -16.82
C ALA A 176 -13.02 -4.42 -18.23
N LYS A 177 -11.75 -4.78 -18.46
CA LYS A 177 -11.14 -4.75 -19.80
C LYS A 177 -11.83 -5.73 -20.76
N ALA A 178 -12.14 -6.94 -20.29
CA ALA A 178 -12.87 -7.93 -21.08
C ALA A 178 -14.29 -7.45 -21.43
N LEU A 179 -15.00 -6.86 -20.47
CA LEU A 179 -16.31 -6.23 -20.68
C LEU A 179 -16.23 -5.08 -21.69
N SER A 180 -15.29 -4.16 -21.52
CA SER A 180 -15.06 -3.04 -22.44
C SER A 180 -14.80 -3.54 -23.88
N ALA A 181 -13.98 -4.58 -24.03
CA ALA A 181 -13.71 -5.19 -25.32
C ALA A 181 -14.96 -5.87 -25.94
N ARG A 182 -15.84 -6.45 -25.13
CA ARG A 182 -17.14 -6.97 -25.59
C ARG A 182 -18.04 -5.84 -26.09
N LEU A 183 -18.21 -4.79 -25.29
CA LEU A 183 -19.05 -3.63 -25.64
C LEU A 183 -18.60 -2.98 -26.96
N VAL A 184 -17.30 -2.80 -27.17
CA VAL A 184 -16.76 -2.28 -28.43
C VAL A 184 -17.10 -3.18 -29.62
N LYS A 185 -17.05 -4.51 -29.47
CA LYS A 185 -17.46 -5.44 -30.54
C LYS A 185 -18.95 -5.37 -30.85
N GLU A 186 -19.76 -5.00 -29.87
CA GLU A 186 -21.21 -4.82 -29.99
C GLU A 186 -21.60 -3.43 -30.52
N GLY A 187 -20.62 -2.55 -30.76
CA GLY A 187 -20.84 -1.20 -31.31
C GLY A 187 -21.01 -0.11 -30.25
N GLU A 188 -20.84 -0.45 -28.97
CA GLU A 188 -20.94 0.47 -27.84
C GLU A 188 -19.62 1.20 -27.56
N LYS A 189 -19.70 2.26 -26.73
CA LYS A 189 -18.51 3.00 -26.29
C LYS A 189 -17.66 2.15 -25.32
N PRO A 190 -16.32 2.20 -25.42
CA PRO A 190 -15.47 1.53 -24.44
C PRO A 190 -15.65 2.13 -23.04
N ILE A 191 -15.48 1.30 -22.03
CA ILE A 191 -15.32 1.75 -20.64
C ILE A 191 -13.97 2.47 -20.52
N ARG A 192 -13.97 3.66 -19.90
CA ARG A 192 -12.75 4.40 -19.54
C ARG A 192 -12.20 3.86 -18.23
N ILE A 193 -11.26 2.93 -18.33
CA ILE A 193 -10.65 2.28 -17.16
C ILE A 193 -9.37 3.04 -16.80
N HIS A 194 -9.29 3.51 -15.57
CA HIS A 194 -8.13 4.17 -14.99
C HIS A 194 -7.53 3.29 -13.90
N THR A 195 -6.20 3.21 -13.89
CA THR A 195 -5.41 2.72 -12.76
C THR A 195 -4.62 3.91 -12.20
N PRO A 196 -4.49 4.03 -10.87
CA PRO A 196 -3.78 5.16 -10.28
C PRO A 196 -2.27 5.00 -10.51
N GLU A 197 -1.59 6.07 -10.93
CA GLU A 197 -0.12 6.08 -11.14
C GLU A 197 0.68 5.78 -9.86
N ARG A 198 0.03 5.87 -8.70
CA ARG A 198 0.60 5.54 -7.39
C ARG A 198 -0.31 4.52 -6.72
N PRO A 199 0.23 3.47 -6.07
CA PRO A 199 -0.58 2.35 -5.59
C PRO A 199 -1.69 2.81 -4.63
N LEU A 200 -2.94 2.52 -5.01
CA LEU A 200 -4.11 2.64 -4.14
C LEU A 200 -4.77 1.27 -4.03
N GLU A 201 -5.33 0.99 -2.86
CA GLU A 201 -6.08 -0.23 -2.61
C GLU A 201 -7.58 -0.02 -2.82
N THR A 202 -8.31 -1.13 -2.88
CA THR A 202 -9.77 -1.13 -3.13
C THR A 202 -10.50 -0.18 -2.18
N GLU A 203 -10.16 -0.21 -0.91
CA GLU A 203 -10.78 0.62 0.13
C GLU A 203 -10.49 2.12 -0.06
N ASP A 204 -9.30 2.47 -0.54
CA ASP A 204 -8.96 3.86 -0.86
C ASP A 204 -9.81 4.35 -2.04
N ILE A 205 -10.01 3.50 -3.06
CA ILE A 205 -10.86 3.82 -4.21
C ILE A 205 -12.33 3.94 -3.79
N LEU A 206 -12.82 3.08 -2.89
CA LEU A 206 -14.18 3.19 -2.34
C LEU A 206 -14.41 4.52 -1.62
N GLU A 207 -13.42 5.04 -0.89
CA GLU A 207 -13.51 6.40 -0.32
C GLU A 207 -13.59 7.48 -1.40
N LEU A 208 -12.81 7.35 -2.48
CA LEU A 208 -12.86 8.30 -3.61
C LEU A 208 -14.23 8.30 -4.28
N VAL A 209 -14.82 7.12 -4.47
CA VAL A 209 -16.16 6.93 -5.03
C VAL A 209 -17.22 7.49 -4.08
N SER A 210 -17.14 7.21 -2.79
CA SER A 210 -18.06 7.78 -1.79
C SER A 210 -18.01 9.29 -1.74
N ALA A 211 -16.82 9.89 -1.88
CA ALA A 211 -16.65 11.34 -1.96
C ALA A 211 -17.15 11.93 -3.30
N GLY A 212 -17.57 11.07 -4.23
CA GLY A 212 -17.99 11.41 -5.59
C GLY A 212 -16.85 11.92 -6.45
N SER A 213 -15.58 11.61 -6.14
CA SER A 213 -14.41 12.02 -6.93
C SER A 213 -14.29 11.23 -8.23
N ILE A 214 -14.74 9.98 -8.19
CA ILE A 214 -14.84 9.04 -9.31
C ILE A 214 -16.28 8.50 -9.31
N PRO A 215 -16.93 8.30 -10.48
CA PRO A 215 -18.30 7.82 -10.50
C PRO A 215 -18.38 6.33 -10.12
N PHE A 216 -17.58 5.45 -10.73
CA PHE A 216 -17.68 4.01 -10.50
C PHE A 216 -16.36 3.36 -10.09
N THR A 217 -16.48 2.29 -9.33
CA THR A 217 -15.46 1.26 -9.16
C THR A 217 -16.14 -0.10 -9.14
N ALA A 218 -15.35 -1.16 -9.01
CA ALA A 218 -15.86 -2.49 -8.73
C ALA A 218 -14.92 -3.23 -7.79
N CYS A 219 -15.50 -4.07 -6.95
CA CYS A 219 -14.75 -4.91 -6.03
C CYS A 219 -15.58 -6.10 -5.56
N ASP A 220 -14.98 -6.98 -4.76
CA ASP A 220 -15.70 -8.09 -4.17
C ASP A 220 -16.86 -7.59 -3.30
N ARG A 221 -18.04 -8.18 -3.48
CA ARG A 221 -19.29 -7.82 -2.77
C ARG A 221 -19.12 -7.73 -1.26
N HIS A 222 -18.33 -8.62 -0.67
CA HIS A 222 -18.11 -8.62 0.78
C HIS A 222 -17.29 -7.42 1.26
N ILE A 223 -16.35 -6.91 0.43
CA ILE A 223 -15.62 -5.68 0.70
C ILE A 223 -16.57 -4.49 0.50
N ALA A 224 -17.30 -4.43 -0.62
CA ALA A 224 -18.28 -3.37 -0.89
C ALA A 224 -19.28 -3.22 0.26
N ASN A 225 -19.86 -4.33 0.73
CA ASN A 225 -20.87 -4.36 1.78
C ASN A 225 -20.30 -4.04 3.17
N LEU A 226 -19.03 -4.36 3.44
CA LEU A 226 -18.37 -3.92 4.66
C LEU A 226 -18.23 -2.39 4.65
N TRP A 227 -17.72 -1.84 3.55
CA TRP A 227 -17.38 -0.42 3.44
C TRP A 227 -18.60 0.48 3.29
N ALA A 228 -19.69 0.02 2.67
CA ALA A 228 -20.95 0.74 2.64
C ALA A 228 -21.52 1.02 4.06
N LYS A 229 -21.13 0.24 5.08
CA LYS A 229 -21.53 0.50 6.48
C LYS A 229 -20.84 1.72 7.09
N VAL A 230 -19.73 2.16 6.52
CA VAL A 230 -18.92 3.29 6.99
C VAL A 230 -18.88 4.44 5.97
N LEU A 231 -19.14 4.17 4.70
CA LEU A 231 -19.22 5.16 3.63
C LEU A 231 -20.68 5.30 3.16
N PRO A 232 -21.49 6.18 3.79
CA PRO A 232 -22.94 6.21 3.60
C PRO A 232 -23.38 6.68 2.20
N ASP A 233 -22.48 7.34 1.46
CA ASP A 233 -22.77 7.86 0.12
C ASP A 233 -22.44 6.84 -0.99
N LEU A 234 -21.97 5.64 -0.65
CA LEU A 234 -21.80 4.55 -1.60
C LEU A 234 -23.14 3.87 -1.91
N ALA A 235 -23.36 3.61 -3.19
CA ALA A 235 -24.38 2.68 -3.65
C ALA A 235 -23.71 1.42 -4.20
N VAL A 236 -23.98 0.28 -3.55
CA VAL A 236 -23.55 -1.04 -4.01
C VAL A 236 -24.64 -1.62 -4.90
N HIS A 237 -24.29 -1.97 -6.14
CA HIS A 237 -25.22 -2.58 -7.08
C HIS A 237 -25.21 -4.09 -6.92
N GLU A 238 -26.03 -4.59 -5.99
CA GLU A 238 -26.04 -5.99 -5.53
C GLU A 238 -26.31 -7.04 -6.63
N ASP A 239 -26.88 -6.61 -7.76
CA ASP A 239 -27.24 -7.47 -8.89
C ASP A 239 -26.49 -7.11 -10.20
N ILE A 240 -25.56 -6.14 -10.16
CA ILE A 240 -24.77 -5.74 -11.33
C ILE A 240 -23.32 -6.19 -11.12
N PHE A 241 -22.97 -7.32 -11.72
CA PHE A 241 -21.67 -7.96 -11.55
C PHE A 241 -20.77 -7.74 -12.76
N LEU A 242 -19.50 -7.36 -12.52
CA LEU A 242 -18.44 -7.51 -13.52
C LEU A 242 -18.11 -8.99 -13.76
N SER A 243 -18.11 -9.77 -12.68
CA SER A 243 -17.83 -11.20 -12.70
C SER A 243 -18.48 -11.88 -11.50
N SER A 244 -18.82 -13.16 -11.63
CA SER A 244 -19.55 -13.95 -10.63
C SER A 244 -19.00 -15.35 -10.50
N GLY A 245 -19.18 -15.97 -9.32
CA GLY A 245 -18.70 -17.33 -9.07
C GLY A 245 -17.18 -17.44 -8.98
N ASN A 246 -16.51 -16.33 -8.66
CA ASN A 246 -15.05 -16.29 -8.55
C ASN A 246 -14.59 -17.02 -7.29
N ASN A 247 -13.33 -17.43 -7.31
CA ASN A 247 -12.69 -18.17 -6.22
C ASN A 247 -11.41 -17.47 -5.82
N ILE A 248 -11.15 -17.43 -4.52
CA ILE A 248 -9.99 -16.78 -3.91
C ILE A 248 -9.16 -17.86 -3.21
N ALA A 249 -7.86 -17.87 -3.50
CA ALA A 249 -6.95 -18.92 -3.08
C ALA A 249 -5.55 -18.35 -2.79
N PHE A 250 -4.75 -19.12 -2.07
CA PHE A 250 -3.33 -18.86 -1.98
C PHE A 250 -2.67 -19.18 -3.32
N ALA A 251 -1.59 -18.49 -3.66
CA ALA A 251 -0.78 -18.83 -4.82
C ALA A 251 0.69 -19.05 -4.43
N VAL A 252 1.31 -20.05 -5.05
CA VAL A 252 2.72 -20.39 -4.87
C VAL A 252 3.38 -20.58 -6.24
N ARG A 253 4.71 -20.66 -6.26
CA ARG A 253 5.42 -20.97 -7.51
C ARG A 253 5.00 -22.36 -8.03
N PRO A 254 4.93 -22.57 -9.37
CA PRO A 254 4.52 -23.86 -9.94
C PRO A 254 5.33 -25.08 -9.48
N ASP A 255 6.59 -24.87 -9.06
CA ASP A 255 7.50 -25.90 -8.57
C ASP A 255 7.42 -26.14 -7.05
N SER A 256 6.79 -25.24 -6.28
CA SER A 256 6.59 -25.35 -4.82
C SER A 256 5.45 -26.32 -4.45
N LYS A 257 5.58 -27.57 -4.89
CA LYS A 257 4.53 -28.60 -4.79
C LYS A 257 4.21 -29.01 -3.36
N GLN A 258 5.21 -29.06 -2.48
CA GLN A 258 4.99 -29.49 -1.09
C GLN A 258 4.33 -28.40 -0.26
N LEU A 259 4.71 -27.14 -0.49
CA LEU A 259 4.00 -25.99 0.09
C LEU A 259 2.55 -25.96 -0.38
N LEU A 260 2.30 -26.15 -1.68
CA LEU A 260 0.94 -26.21 -2.23
C LEU A 260 0.10 -27.30 -1.58
N GLN A 261 0.65 -28.51 -1.45
CA GLN A 261 -0.04 -29.63 -0.81
C GLN A 261 -0.37 -29.33 0.66
N SER A 262 0.57 -28.69 1.38
CA SER A 262 0.36 -28.28 2.77
C SER A 262 -0.74 -27.22 2.90
N LEU A 263 -0.78 -26.23 2.00
CA LEU A 263 -1.85 -25.23 1.97
C LEU A 263 -3.21 -25.87 1.67
N ASN A 264 -3.29 -26.81 0.73
CA ASN A 264 -4.54 -27.51 0.42
C ASN A 264 -5.06 -28.33 1.60
N HIS A 265 -4.17 -28.99 2.35
CA HIS A 265 -4.54 -29.69 3.58
C HIS A 265 -5.17 -28.73 4.60
N PHE A 266 -4.54 -27.58 4.82
CA PHE A 266 -5.05 -26.57 5.73
C PHE A 266 -6.41 -26.00 5.28
N VAL A 267 -6.54 -25.67 3.99
CA VAL A 267 -7.75 -25.07 3.41
C VAL A 267 -8.96 -26.00 3.58
N ALA A 268 -8.78 -27.33 3.51
CA ALA A 268 -9.86 -28.30 3.66
C ALA A 268 -10.68 -28.09 4.94
N ASP A 269 -10.01 -27.76 6.06
CA ASP A 269 -10.63 -27.60 7.38
C ASP A 269 -10.79 -26.14 7.84
N HIS A 270 -10.20 -25.17 7.14
CA HIS A 270 -10.14 -23.77 7.59
C HIS A 270 -10.71 -22.73 6.61
N LYS A 271 -11.21 -23.13 5.44
CA LYS A 271 -11.85 -22.23 4.47
C LYS A 271 -13.16 -21.61 4.98
N LYS A 272 -13.62 -20.54 4.34
CA LYS A 272 -14.99 -20.01 4.54
C LYS A 272 -16.01 -21.14 4.37
N GLY A 273 -16.92 -21.27 5.33
CA GLY A 273 -17.81 -22.43 5.48
C GLY A 273 -17.44 -23.32 6.67
N THR A 274 -16.19 -23.32 7.14
CA THR A 274 -15.77 -24.02 8.37
C THR A 274 -15.83 -23.11 9.60
N LEU A 275 -15.62 -23.66 10.80
CA LEU A 275 -15.74 -22.91 12.05
C LEU A 275 -14.77 -21.71 12.09
N LEU A 276 -13.47 -21.96 11.89
CA LEU A 276 -12.48 -20.88 11.91
C LEU A 276 -12.69 -19.91 10.74
N GLY A 277 -12.89 -20.44 9.53
CA GLY A 277 -13.09 -19.63 8.34
C GLY A 277 -14.29 -18.67 8.48
N ASN A 278 -15.41 -19.12 9.05
CA ASN A 278 -16.57 -18.27 9.31
C ASN A 278 -16.31 -17.23 10.41
N ILE A 279 -15.57 -17.59 11.48
CA ILE A 279 -15.19 -16.65 12.53
C ILE A 279 -14.34 -15.51 11.95
N LEU A 280 -13.31 -15.86 11.16
CA LEU A 280 -12.43 -14.87 10.54
C LEU A 280 -13.19 -14.05 9.51
N PHE A 281 -13.96 -14.68 8.61
CA PHE A 281 -14.73 -13.96 7.60
C PHE A 281 -15.71 -12.96 8.23
N LYS A 282 -16.44 -13.37 9.27
CA LYS A 282 -17.34 -12.47 10.00
C LYS A 282 -16.59 -11.35 10.71
N ARG A 283 -15.45 -11.67 11.35
CA ARG A 283 -14.59 -10.66 11.99
C ARG A 283 -14.16 -9.60 10.98
N TYR A 284 -13.69 -10.02 9.80
CA TYR A 284 -13.03 -9.14 8.85
C TYR A 284 -13.90 -8.49 7.78
N PHE A 285 -14.94 -9.18 7.32
CA PHE A 285 -15.74 -8.74 6.18
C PHE A 285 -17.21 -8.46 6.52
N GLU A 286 -17.65 -8.71 7.76
CA GLU A 286 -19.01 -8.36 8.20
C GLU A 286 -19.03 -7.32 9.32
N ASN A 287 -18.04 -7.32 10.22
CA ASN A 287 -17.97 -6.41 11.36
C ASN A 287 -17.12 -5.17 11.07
N ALA A 288 -17.77 -4.03 10.80
CA ALA A 288 -17.08 -2.76 10.50
C ALA A 288 -16.46 -2.05 11.72
N LYS A 289 -16.23 -2.72 12.86
CA LYS A 289 -15.82 -2.04 14.11
C LYS A 289 -14.50 -1.29 13.98
N TRP A 290 -13.49 -1.84 13.30
CA TRP A 290 -12.22 -1.15 13.06
C TRP A 290 -12.28 -0.13 11.91
N CYS A 291 -13.27 -0.22 11.01
CA CYS A 291 -13.35 0.64 9.84
C CYS A 291 -13.85 2.05 10.19
N LYS A 292 -14.49 2.21 11.36
CA LYS A 292 -15.14 3.47 11.77
C LYS A 292 -14.17 4.63 11.93
N ASP A 293 -12.90 4.36 12.24
CA ASP A 293 -11.87 5.39 12.46
C ASP A 293 -11.23 5.90 11.15
N ALA A 294 -11.59 5.32 10.00
CA ALA A 294 -10.95 5.59 8.71
C ALA A 294 -11.55 6.79 7.93
N LEU A 295 -12.66 7.36 8.40
CA LEU A 295 -13.44 8.35 7.64
C LEU A 295 -12.99 9.78 7.93
N LYS A 296 -12.37 10.43 6.95
CA LYS A 296 -12.22 11.89 6.92
C LYS A 296 -12.76 12.42 5.58
N PRO A 297 -13.82 13.24 5.57
CA PRO A 297 -14.42 13.72 4.33
C PRO A 297 -13.45 14.64 3.59
N VAL A 298 -13.06 14.25 2.38
CA VAL A 298 -12.16 15.00 1.50
C VAL A 298 -12.71 16.42 1.31
N GLY A 299 -11.98 17.42 1.85
CA GLY A 299 -12.49 18.77 2.10
C GLY A 299 -12.59 19.66 0.87
N ARG A 300 -13.54 19.37 -0.03
CA ARG A 300 -13.70 20.05 -1.34
C ARG A 300 -13.84 21.58 -1.25
N VAL A 301 -14.65 22.08 -0.32
CA VAL A 301 -14.96 23.52 -0.18
C VAL A 301 -13.72 24.36 0.19
N ARG A 302 -12.81 23.80 0.99
CA ARG A 302 -11.62 24.53 1.47
C ARG A 302 -10.56 24.68 0.37
N ILE A 303 -10.46 23.69 -0.52
CA ILE A 303 -9.53 23.73 -1.66
C ILE A 303 -9.87 24.86 -2.61
N ASP A 304 -11.15 25.03 -2.96
CA ASP A 304 -11.56 26.08 -3.90
C ASP A 304 -11.20 27.49 -3.39
N ARG A 305 -11.23 27.72 -2.07
CA ARG A 305 -10.82 28.99 -1.45
C ARG A 305 -9.32 29.21 -1.45
N LEU A 306 -8.53 28.14 -1.26
CA LEU A 306 -7.06 28.20 -1.13
C LEU A 306 -6.34 27.97 -2.46
N LYS A 307 -7.07 27.67 -3.53
CA LYS A 307 -6.55 27.33 -4.86
C LYS A 307 -5.56 28.36 -5.39
N ALA A 308 -5.83 29.65 -5.20
CA ALA A 308 -4.95 30.72 -5.68
C ALA A 308 -3.57 30.69 -4.99
N ASP A 309 -3.56 30.50 -3.66
CA ASP A 309 -2.32 30.44 -2.88
C ASP A 309 -1.52 29.18 -3.20
N PHE A 310 -2.16 28.01 -3.23
CA PHE A 310 -1.49 26.76 -3.60
C PHE A 310 -0.92 26.82 -5.01
N ARG A 311 -1.66 27.33 -6.00
CA ARG A 311 -1.14 27.49 -7.38
C ARG A 311 0.05 28.41 -7.44
N LYS A 312 -0.05 29.59 -6.82
CA LYS A 312 1.01 30.61 -6.82
C LYS A 312 2.31 30.07 -6.22
N TYR A 313 2.23 29.42 -5.07
CA TYR A 313 3.42 29.00 -4.36
C TYR A 313 3.95 27.65 -4.84
N ALA A 314 3.10 26.71 -5.25
CA ALA A 314 3.57 25.46 -5.84
C ALA A 314 4.31 25.70 -7.16
N SER A 315 3.81 26.60 -8.02
CA SER A 315 4.51 26.94 -9.28
C SER A 315 5.85 27.64 -9.05
N MET A 316 5.99 28.42 -7.97
CA MET A 316 7.25 29.08 -7.60
C MET A 316 8.37 28.09 -7.27
N TYR A 317 8.01 26.86 -6.87
CA TYR A 317 8.96 25.84 -6.43
C TYR A 317 8.80 24.52 -7.20
N ASP A 318 8.26 24.56 -8.42
CA ASP A 318 8.13 23.37 -9.28
C ASP A 318 7.47 22.17 -8.59
N PHE A 319 6.32 22.41 -7.95
CA PHE A 319 5.43 21.37 -7.43
C PHE A 319 4.06 21.44 -8.10
N ASP A 320 3.41 20.29 -8.21
CA ASP A 320 1.97 20.24 -8.53
C ASP A 320 1.17 20.82 -7.35
N TRP A 321 0.34 21.82 -7.64
CA TRP A 321 -0.45 22.50 -6.61
C TRP A 321 -1.52 21.60 -5.97
N LEU A 322 -2.04 20.59 -6.69
CA LEU A 322 -2.99 19.63 -6.14
C LEU A 322 -2.30 18.69 -5.15
N LEU A 323 -1.04 18.33 -5.40
CA LEU A 323 -0.26 17.52 -4.46
C LEU A 323 0.04 18.31 -3.17
N MET A 324 0.39 19.59 -3.30
CA MET A 324 0.61 20.46 -2.13
C MET A 324 -0.69 20.69 -1.34
N ALA A 325 -1.84 20.82 -2.03
CA ALA A 325 -3.14 20.87 -1.37
C ALA A 325 -3.47 19.54 -0.67
N ALA A 326 -3.13 18.40 -1.27
CA ALA A 326 -3.30 17.08 -0.66
C ALA A 326 -2.48 16.91 0.62
N GLN A 327 -1.24 17.40 0.61
CA GLN A 327 -0.40 17.49 1.80
C GLN A 327 -1.04 18.37 2.88
N GLY A 328 -1.44 19.60 2.55
CA GLY A 328 -2.11 20.48 3.52
C GLY A 328 -3.42 19.90 4.08
N TYR A 329 -4.13 19.10 3.29
CA TYR A 329 -5.31 18.38 3.76
C TYR A 329 -4.95 17.25 4.73
N GLN A 330 -3.91 16.46 4.44
CA GLN A 330 -3.41 15.44 5.37
C GLN A 330 -2.95 16.07 6.70
N GLU A 331 -2.29 17.22 6.64
CA GLU A 331 -1.76 17.93 7.81
C GLU A 331 -2.87 18.50 8.70
N SER A 332 -3.78 19.29 8.12
CA SER A 332 -4.76 20.04 8.92
C SER A 332 -6.20 19.99 8.43
N GLN A 333 -6.49 19.21 7.39
CA GLN A 333 -7.74 19.32 6.63
C GLN A 333 -7.95 20.73 6.08
N LEU A 334 -6.84 21.38 5.69
CA LEU A 334 -6.82 22.75 5.18
C LEU A 334 -7.40 23.77 6.17
N ASP A 335 -7.22 23.50 7.46
CA ASP A 335 -7.59 24.36 8.57
C ASP A 335 -6.41 25.21 9.03
N GLN A 336 -6.54 26.53 8.96
CA GLN A 336 -5.51 27.45 9.42
C GLN A 336 -5.51 27.66 10.94
N ASP A 337 -6.63 27.36 11.61
CA ASP A 337 -6.77 27.53 13.05
C ASP A 337 -6.23 26.31 13.82
N LYS A 338 -5.96 25.20 13.13
CA LYS A 338 -5.42 23.98 13.75
C LYS A 338 -4.06 24.23 14.40
N ARG A 339 -3.90 23.68 15.61
CA ARG A 339 -2.65 23.62 16.36
C ARG A 339 -2.41 22.18 16.81
N SER A 340 -1.21 21.66 16.60
CA SER A 340 -0.84 20.33 17.10
C SER A 340 -0.40 20.38 18.57
N SER A 341 -0.33 19.21 19.22
CA SER A 341 0.23 19.08 20.57
C SER A 341 1.71 19.49 20.65
N ALA A 342 2.45 19.38 19.54
CA ALA A 342 3.84 19.82 19.42
C ALA A 342 3.98 21.31 19.07
N GLY A 343 2.87 22.05 18.92
CA GLY A 343 2.87 23.47 18.60
C GLY A 343 2.99 23.79 17.11
N ALA A 344 2.73 22.82 16.23
CA ALA A 344 2.68 23.05 14.78
C ALA A 344 1.43 23.85 14.39
N ILE A 345 1.56 24.75 13.42
CA ILE A 345 0.59 25.80 13.11
C ILE A 345 0.01 25.62 11.70
N GLY A 346 -1.32 25.68 11.61
CA GLY A 346 -2.05 26.02 10.40
C GLY A 346 -2.05 24.94 9.31
N ILE A 347 -2.32 25.36 8.08
CA ILE A 347 -2.62 24.49 6.93
C ILE A 347 -1.55 23.42 6.69
N MET A 348 -0.28 23.81 6.72
CA MET A 348 0.87 22.95 6.45
C MET A 348 1.50 22.40 7.75
N GLN A 349 0.89 22.65 8.92
CA GLN A 349 1.38 22.24 10.24
C GLN A 349 2.89 22.50 10.43
N LEU A 350 3.28 23.78 10.35
CA LEU A 350 4.67 24.19 10.54
C LEU A 350 4.97 24.52 12.00
N LEU A 351 6.10 24.05 12.51
CA LEU A 351 6.64 24.58 13.77
C LEU A 351 7.04 26.07 13.59
N PRO A 352 6.91 26.91 14.63
CA PRO A 352 7.33 28.31 14.57
C PRO A 352 8.80 28.50 14.16
N SER A 353 9.67 27.59 14.58
CA SER A 353 11.09 27.58 14.19
C SER A 353 11.27 27.36 12.69
N THR A 354 10.55 26.38 12.11
CA THR A 354 10.56 26.11 10.67
C THR A 354 9.99 27.29 9.90
N GLY A 355 8.87 27.86 10.33
CA GLY A 355 8.29 29.05 9.71
C GLY A 355 9.26 30.24 9.69
N LYS A 356 9.96 30.49 10.80
CA LYS A 356 10.99 31.52 10.89
C LYS A 356 12.16 31.25 9.94
N GLN A 357 12.61 29.99 9.84
CA GLN A 357 13.70 29.61 8.93
C GLN A 357 13.31 29.81 7.46
N MET A 358 12.05 29.58 7.10
CA MET A 358 11.57 29.75 5.73
C MET A 358 11.40 31.21 5.34
N ASP A 359 11.29 32.14 6.29
CA ASP A 359 11.24 33.58 6.04
C ASP A 359 10.15 33.98 5.02
N CYS A 360 8.93 33.48 5.23
CA CYS A 360 7.76 33.75 4.37
C CYS A 360 6.72 34.66 5.07
N GLY A 361 7.14 35.44 6.07
CA GLY A 361 6.24 36.26 6.89
C GLY A 361 5.53 35.50 8.01
N ASN A 362 4.40 36.04 8.50
CA ASN A 362 3.67 35.48 9.63
C ASN A 362 2.89 34.22 9.23
N ILE A 363 3.33 33.04 9.69
CA ILE A 363 2.72 31.73 9.39
C ILE A 363 1.35 31.49 10.06
N GLU A 364 0.86 32.41 10.89
CA GLU A 364 -0.54 32.40 11.34
C GLU A 364 -1.51 32.83 10.23
N ILE A 365 -1.02 33.47 9.16
CA ILE A 365 -1.78 33.80 7.97
C ILE A 365 -1.73 32.61 6.99
N ALA A 366 -2.89 32.17 6.50
CA ALA A 366 -3.02 31.00 5.62
C ALA A 366 -2.06 31.02 4.41
N ALA A 367 -2.03 32.13 3.66
CA ALA A 367 -1.17 32.27 2.48
C ALA A 367 0.32 32.12 2.82
N ASN A 368 0.78 32.72 3.93
CA ASN A 368 2.17 32.63 4.38
C ASN A 368 2.50 31.22 4.91
N ASN A 369 1.53 30.56 5.56
CA ASN A 369 1.67 29.19 6.02
C ASN A 369 1.85 28.22 4.85
N ILE A 370 1.01 28.34 3.82
CA ILE A 370 1.12 27.58 2.56
C ILE A 370 2.47 27.87 1.90
N HIS A 371 2.85 29.14 1.78
CA HIS A 371 4.13 29.53 1.17
C HIS A 371 5.32 28.91 1.90
N ALA A 372 5.36 29.02 3.23
CA ALA A 372 6.41 28.45 4.05
C ALA A 372 6.47 26.93 3.95
N GLY A 373 5.31 26.25 3.90
CA GLY A 373 5.26 24.78 3.83
C GLY A 373 5.80 24.25 2.51
N ILE A 374 5.41 24.88 1.40
CA ILE A 374 5.90 24.50 0.07
C ILE A 374 7.39 24.87 -0.09
N LYS A 375 7.82 26.03 0.45
CA LYS A 375 9.25 26.38 0.47
C LYS A 375 10.07 25.36 1.27
N TYR A 376 9.53 24.88 2.39
CA TYR A 376 10.18 23.84 3.19
C TYR A 376 10.25 22.50 2.43
N MET A 377 9.21 22.12 1.69
CA MET A 377 9.25 20.98 0.76
C MET A 377 10.35 21.14 -0.30
N SER A 378 10.50 22.31 -0.92
CA SER A 378 11.59 22.56 -1.87
C SER A 378 12.96 22.46 -1.20
N TRP A 379 13.10 23.04 -0.02
CA TRP A 379 14.33 22.96 0.77
C TRP A 379 14.71 21.52 1.11
N LEU A 380 13.75 20.67 1.52
CA LEU A 380 13.99 19.25 1.76
C LEU A 380 14.46 18.54 0.48
N ARG A 381 13.76 18.77 -0.64
CA ARG A 381 14.09 18.20 -1.95
C ARG A 381 15.51 18.57 -2.37
N GLU A 382 15.90 19.83 -2.25
CA GLU A 382 17.21 20.34 -2.68
C GLU A 382 18.36 19.93 -1.75
N ASN A 383 18.14 19.89 -0.44
CA ASN A 383 19.21 19.67 0.54
C ASN A 383 19.41 18.20 0.91
N TYR A 384 18.42 17.33 0.68
CA TYR A 384 18.47 15.93 1.11
C TYR A 384 18.19 14.92 -0.01
N PHE A 385 17.55 15.33 -1.10
CA PHE A 385 17.10 14.43 -2.17
C PHE A 385 17.41 15.00 -3.56
N SER A 386 18.56 15.67 -3.68
CA SER A 386 19.08 16.24 -4.93
C SER A 386 19.90 15.26 -5.77
N ASP A 387 19.98 13.99 -5.37
CA ASP A 387 20.67 12.93 -6.13
C ASP A 387 20.13 12.85 -7.57
N ASP A 388 21.01 12.88 -8.57
CA ASP A 388 20.64 12.84 -9.99
C ASP A 388 19.95 11.53 -10.38
N ASP A 389 20.30 10.43 -9.73
CA ASP A 389 19.72 9.10 -9.94
C ASP A 389 18.29 8.96 -9.37
N LEU A 390 17.79 9.98 -8.67
CA LEU A 390 16.46 9.97 -8.08
C LEU A 390 15.44 10.64 -9.00
N ALA A 391 14.63 9.83 -9.67
CA ALA A 391 13.60 10.30 -10.59
C ALA A 391 12.59 11.26 -9.91
N PRO A 392 11.96 12.20 -10.66
CA PRO A 392 11.11 13.24 -10.08
C PRO A 392 9.96 12.74 -9.19
N GLY A 393 9.26 11.67 -9.60
CA GLY A 393 8.17 11.07 -8.82
C GLY A 393 8.63 10.53 -7.47
N PRO A 394 9.55 9.54 -7.44
CA PRO A 394 10.12 9.03 -6.19
C PRO A 394 10.79 10.11 -5.33
N ARG A 395 11.42 11.12 -5.94
CA ARG A 395 12.00 12.27 -5.22
C ARG A 395 10.96 13.00 -4.39
N VAL A 396 9.77 13.21 -4.94
CA VAL A 396 8.65 13.82 -4.22
C VAL A 396 8.19 12.93 -3.06
N ASP A 397 8.11 11.60 -3.24
CA ASP A 397 7.71 10.66 -2.18
C ASP A 397 8.66 10.68 -0.99
N PHE A 398 9.97 10.66 -1.25
CA PHE A 398 10.96 10.79 -0.19
C PHE A 398 10.90 12.15 0.51
N THR A 399 10.59 13.21 -0.23
CA THR A 399 10.44 14.56 0.34
C THR A 399 9.21 14.62 1.26
N LEU A 400 8.08 14.00 0.88
CA LEU A 400 6.90 13.87 1.72
C LEU A 400 7.20 13.05 2.99
N ALA A 401 7.85 11.89 2.83
CA ALA A 401 8.26 11.06 3.96
C ALA A 401 9.19 11.82 4.92
N ALA A 402 10.10 12.64 4.38
CA ALA A 402 11.03 13.44 5.16
C ALA A 402 10.36 14.62 5.87
N TYR A 403 9.31 15.19 5.28
CA TYR A 403 8.50 16.22 5.92
C TYR A 403 7.88 15.69 7.22
N ASN A 404 7.36 14.46 7.18
CA ASN A 404 6.71 13.80 8.31
C ASN A 404 7.70 13.22 9.34
N ALA A 405 8.70 12.45 8.90
CA ALA A 405 9.57 11.66 9.79
C ALA A 405 10.97 12.26 10.00
N GLY A 406 11.31 13.33 9.28
CA GLY A 406 12.62 13.96 9.26
C GLY A 406 13.57 13.38 8.21
N PRO A 407 14.33 14.22 7.47
CA PRO A 407 15.10 13.78 6.31
C PRO A 407 16.30 12.89 6.65
N GLY A 408 16.94 13.09 7.81
CA GLY A 408 18.05 12.25 8.25
C GLY A 408 17.62 10.79 8.44
N ARG A 409 16.43 10.58 9.00
CA ARG A 409 15.84 9.24 9.20
C ARG A 409 15.50 8.60 7.85
N ILE A 410 14.87 9.32 6.93
CA ILE A 410 14.54 8.78 5.61
C ILE A 410 15.79 8.37 4.82
N ARG A 411 16.89 9.13 4.87
CA ARG A 411 18.16 8.70 4.25
C ARG A 411 18.71 7.41 4.87
N GLN A 412 18.62 7.25 6.19
CA GLN A 412 19.02 6.00 6.84
C GLN A 412 18.16 4.81 6.37
N LEU A 413 16.85 5.01 6.18
CA LEU A 413 15.97 3.97 5.66
C LEU A 413 16.31 3.58 4.22
N ARG A 414 16.72 4.53 3.36
CA ARG A 414 17.24 4.26 2.00
C ARG A 414 18.47 3.35 2.05
N GLU A 415 19.45 3.67 2.89
CA GLU A 415 20.67 2.83 3.03
C GLU A 415 20.36 1.43 3.58
N LYS A 416 19.43 1.31 4.51
CA LYS A 416 18.94 0.02 5.01
C LYS A 416 18.22 -0.77 3.92
N ALA A 417 17.37 -0.13 3.13
CA ALA A 417 16.68 -0.76 1.99
C ALA A 417 17.68 -1.33 0.98
N LYS A 418 18.71 -0.54 0.63
CA LYS A 418 19.81 -1.01 -0.22
C LYS A 418 20.51 -2.25 0.35
N SER A 419 20.79 -2.23 1.66
CA SER A 419 21.42 -3.35 2.36
C SER A 419 20.53 -4.61 2.40
N ALA A 420 19.20 -4.42 2.35
CA ALA A 420 18.20 -5.47 2.26
C ALA A 420 17.89 -5.93 0.83
N GLY A 421 18.63 -5.44 -0.18
CA GLY A 421 18.41 -5.80 -1.59
C GLY A 421 17.21 -5.10 -2.25
N LEU A 422 16.61 -4.11 -1.60
CA LEU A 422 15.54 -3.29 -2.14
C LEU A 422 16.11 -2.07 -2.88
N ASN A 423 15.31 -1.45 -3.76
CA ASN A 423 15.73 -0.26 -4.50
C ASN A 423 15.67 0.99 -3.59
N PRO A 424 16.81 1.61 -3.22
CA PRO A 424 16.83 2.77 -2.33
C PRO A 424 16.32 4.07 -2.98
N ASN A 425 16.03 4.05 -4.29
CA ASN A 425 15.56 5.18 -5.06
C ASN A 425 14.06 5.09 -5.39
N LEU A 426 13.36 4.09 -4.85
CA LEU A 426 11.90 3.96 -4.92
C LEU A 426 11.33 3.99 -3.50
N TRP A 427 10.28 4.77 -3.28
CA TRP A 427 9.59 4.79 -2.00
C TRP A 427 8.67 3.58 -1.87
N PHE A 428 7.67 3.50 -2.75
CA PHE A 428 6.68 2.42 -2.79
C PHE A 428 7.35 1.08 -3.05
N ASP A 429 6.86 0.07 -2.34
CA ASP A 429 7.29 -1.33 -2.47
C ASP A 429 8.77 -1.57 -2.19
N ASN A 430 9.48 -0.57 -1.69
CA ASN A 430 10.91 -0.63 -1.44
C ASN A 430 11.22 0.02 -0.09
N VAL A 431 11.54 1.31 -0.03
CA VAL A 431 11.94 1.96 1.22
C VAL A 431 10.82 1.99 2.25
N GLU A 432 9.55 2.04 1.82
CA GLU A 432 8.41 1.99 2.74
C GLU A 432 8.30 0.66 3.51
N GLN A 433 8.80 -0.45 2.95
CA GLN A 433 8.83 -1.74 3.66
C GLN A 433 9.72 -1.65 4.91
N ILE A 434 10.91 -1.06 4.76
CA ILE A 434 11.84 -0.82 5.87
C ILE A 434 11.26 0.23 6.82
N ALA A 435 10.60 1.26 6.30
CA ALA A 435 9.94 2.27 7.13
C ALA A 435 8.88 1.65 8.06
N MET A 436 8.00 0.78 7.52
CA MET A 436 7.00 0.08 8.34
C MET A 436 7.62 -0.75 9.47
N GLN A 437 8.74 -1.41 9.20
CA GLN A 437 9.43 -2.26 10.17
C GLN A 437 10.15 -1.45 11.27
N GLU A 438 10.79 -0.35 10.89
CA GLU A 438 11.72 0.39 11.76
C GLU A 438 11.05 1.55 12.51
N ILE A 439 10.13 2.24 11.85
CA ILE A 439 9.54 3.49 12.34
C ILE A 439 8.01 3.43 12.38
N GLY A 440 7.42 2.29 12.00
CA GLY A 440 5.98 2.05 12.00
C GLY A 440 5.28 2.55 10.74
N ILE A 441 3.96 2.32 10.68
CA ILE A 441 3.15 2.61 9.49
C ILE A 441 2.85 4.10 9.30
N GLU A 442 3.08 4.96 10.30
CA GLU A 442 2.56 6.34 10.29
C GLU A 442 3.06 7.15 9.09
N THR A 443 4.37 7.15 8.82
CA THR A 443 4.96 7.83 7.66
C THR A 443 4.53 7.20 6.34
N VAL A 444 4.38 5.87 6.30
CA VAL A 444 3.92 5.16 5.08
C VAL A 444 2.47 5.53 4.77
N ARG A 445 1.61 5.53 5.78
CA ARG A 445 0.22 5.98 5.68
C ARG A 445 0.14 7.46 5.32
N TYR A 446 1.03 8.30 5.84
CA TYR A 446 1.11 9.72 5.50
C TYR A 446 1.33 9.91 3.98
N VAL A 447 2.36 9.26 3.42
CA VAL A 447 2.66 9.35 1.99
C VAL A 447 1.51 8.76 1.16
N ARG A 448 1.01 7.57 1.52
CA ARG A 448 -0.12 6.93 0.80
C ARG A 448 -1.39 7.79 0.83
N ASN A 449 -1.75 8.38 1.98
CA ASN A 449 -2.92 9.25 2.09
C ASN A 449 -2.81 10.51 1.22
N ILE A 450 -1.65 11.14 1.18
CA ILE A 450 -1.43 12.32 0.33
C ILE A 450 -1.65 11.96 -1.14
N ASN A 451 -1.18 10.78 -1.55
CA ASN A 451 -1.40 10.30 -2.92
C ASN A 451 -2.85 9.98 -3.22
N LYS A 452 -3.57 9.36 -2.28
CA LYS A 452 -5.03 9.21 -2.37
C LYS A 452 -5.73 10.56 -2.56
N TYR A 453 -5.40 11.57 -1.74
CA TYR A 453 -6.00 12.90 -1.85
C TYR A 453 -5.62 13.61 -3.15
N TYR A 454 -4.39 13.43 -3.62
CA TYR A 454 -3.95 13.95 -4.91
C TYR A 454 -4.80 13.40 -6.06
N VAL A 455 -4.96 12.07 -6.12
CA VAL A 455 -5.85 11.41 -7.10
C VAL A 455 -7.27 11.96 -6.99
N ALA A 456 -7.81 12.06 -5.76
CA ALA A 456 -9.14 12.64 -5.53
C ALA A 456 -9.29 14.03 -6.16
N TYR A 457 -8.31 14.91 -5.93
CA TYR A 457 -8.39 16.29 -6.39
C TYR A 457 -8.19 16.41 -7.90
N SER A 458 -7.30 15.61 -8.48
CA SER A 458 -7.07 15.55 -9.92
C SER A 458 -8.33 15.09 -10.66
N SER A 459 -8.97 14.01 -10.20
CA SER A 459 -10.21 13.50 -10.80
C SER A 459 -11.37 14.50 -10.65
N MET A 460 -11.52 15.14 -9.49
CA MET A 460 -12.52 16.19 -9.30
C MET A 460 -12.34 17.40 -10.23
N LEU A 461 -11.09 17.74 -10.57
CA LEU A 461 -10.79 18.83 -11.49
C LEU A 461 -11.11 18.44 -12.94
N ALA A 462 -10.71 17.23 -13.37
CA ALA A 462 -11.00 16.70 -14.69
C ALA A 462 -12.51 16.66 -14.98
N LEU A 463 -13.30 16.16 -14.02
CA LEU A 463 -14.77 16.11 -14.13
C LEU A 463 -15.41 17.51 -14.31
N ARG A 464 -14.83 18.58 -13.75
CA ARG A 464 -15.34 19.95 -13.94
C ARG A 464 -15.04 20.45 -15.35
N GLU A 465 -13.83 20.21 -15.85
CA GLU A 465 -13.42 20.62 -17.19
C GLU A 465 -14.20 19.90 -18.30
N GLU A 466 -14.74 18.71 -18.02
CA GLU A 466 -15.66 18.00 -18.93
C GLU A 466 -17.10 18.53 -18.85
N GLN A 467 -17.57 18.98 -17.68
CA GLN A 467 -18.91 19.56 -17.51
C GLN A 467 -19.05 20.97 -18.08
N ASP A 468 -17.93 21.70 -18.20
CA ASP A 468 -17.87 23.05 -18.75
C ASP A 468 -17.67 23.08 -20.29
N LYS A 469 -17.57 21.91 -20.94
CA LYS A 469 -17.49 21.72 -22.40
C LYS A 469 -18.84 21.26 -22.95
#